data_AF-A0A7V9UWC5-F1
#
_entry.id   AF-A0A7V9UWC5-F1
#
_cell.length_a   1.000
_cell.length_b   1.000
_cell.length_c   1.000
_cell.angle_alpha   90.00
_cell.angle_beta   90.00
_cell.angle_gamma   90.00
#
_symmetry.space_group_name_H-M   'P 1'
#
loop_
_entity.id
_entity.type
_entity.pdbx_description
1 polymer ?
#
loop_
_entity_poly.entity_id
_entity_poly.type
_entity_poly.pdbx_seq_one_letter_code
_entity_poly.pdbx_strand_id
1 'polypeptide(L)'
;MQIAVVAQVIEINYDFQRGNLGWTADFADYPPNIGTGYELDAGIRFMPRKLTRMPRRGFYLQGHNRSADLFMFLKRRLAVEDGIVAGRNYRIEYVITLASNAASGCVGIGGAPGESVYLKAGASSIEPLAVLQSNGYLRMNVDKGNQSQSGTAASVAGNIANGIPCEQASPYYPFALIERFHQHTTNVTANANGELWLLVGTDSGFEGLTRLYYQSIRVKLIPV
;
A
#
# COMPACT_ATOMS: atom_id res chain seq x y z
N MET A 1 -8.26 31.48 27.25
CA MET A 1 -7.95 30.15 27.82
C MET A 1 -8.02 29.16 26.68
N GLN A 2 -6.88 28.76 26.13
CA GLN A 2 -6.84 27.83 24.98
C GLN A 2 -6.92 26.42 25.55
N ILE A 3 -8.02 25.72 25.31
CA ILE A 3 -8.17 24.32 25.72
C ILE A 3 -7.12 23.54 24.92
N ALA A 4 -6.14 22.95 25.61
CA ALA A 4 -5.18 22.08 24.97
C ALA A 4 -5.93 20.85 24.41
N VAL A 5 -5.89 20.67 23.09
CA VAL A 5 -6.44 19.46 22.45
C VAL A 5 -5.54 18.30 22.83
N VAL A 6 -6.04 17.38 23.66
CA VAL A 6 -5.32 16.17 24.03
C VAL A 6 -5.47 15.17 22.90
N ALA A 7 -4.36 14.79 22.27
CA ALA A 7 -4.36 13.76 21.25
C ALA A 7 -4.75 12.40 21.86
N GLN A 8 -5.73 11.74 21.26
CA GLN A 8 -6.20 10.42 21.68
C GLN A 8 -5.75 9.33 20.69
N VAL A 9 -5.85 8.08 21.10
CA VAL A 9 -5.67 6.94 20.20
C VAL A 9 -6.78 6.96 19.15
N ILE A 10 -6.41 6.86 17.88
CA ILE A 10 -7.35 6.82 16.75
C ILE A 10 -7.31 5.41 16.17
N GLU A 11 -8.46 4.75 16.04
CA GLU A 11 -8.59 3.43 15.41
C GLU A 11 -9.64 3.49 14.30
N ILE A 12 -9.25 3.16 13.07
CA ILE A 12 -10.13 3.25 11.90
C ILE A 12 -10.05 1.96 11.09
N ASN A 13 -11.21 1.44 10.67
CA ASN A 13 -11.32 0.27 9.79
C ASN A 13 -11.91 0.65 8.42
N TYR A 14 -11.07 0.53 7.39
CA TYR A 14 -11.47 0.71 6.00
C TYR A 14 -11.78 -0.64 5.37
N ASP A 15 -13.07 -0.99 5.32
CA ASP A 15 -13.58 -2.16 4.58
C ASP A 15 -14.03 -1.73 3.18
N PHE A 16 -13.26 -2.10 2.17
CA PHE A 16 -13.47 -1.68 0.77
C PHE A 16 -14.73 -2.31 0.14
N GLN A 17 -15.42 -3.19 0.85
CA GLN A 17 -16.80 -3.55 0.52
C GLN A 17 -17.70 -2.31 0.40
N ARG A 18 -17.40 -1.22 1.13
CA ARG A 18 -18.20 0.01 1.22
C ARG A 18 -17.78 1.11 0.25
N GLY A 19 -16.91 0.81 -0.72
CA GLY A 19 -16.36 1.80 -1.65
C GLY A 19 -14.91 2.17 -1.28
N ASN A 20 -14.43 3.31 -1.79
CA ASN A 20 -13.03 3.70 -1.62
C ASN A 20 -12.72 4.33 -0.25
N LEU A 21 -13.73 4.79 0.50
CA LEU A 21 -13.56 5.36 1.84
C LEU A 21 -12.47 6.45 1.89
N GLY A 22 -12.42 7.28 0.85
CA GLY A 22 -11.44 8.35 0.66
C GLY A 22 -9.98 7.90 0.47
N TRP A 23 -9.75 6.61 0.22
CA TRP A 23 -8.50 6.15 -0.38
C TRP A 23 -8.48 6.44 -1.88
N THR A 24 -7.32 6.82 -2.37
CA THR A 24 -7.04 7.01 -3.79
C THR A 24 -5.80 6.21 -4.18
N ALA A 25 -5.74 5.78 -5.43
CA ALA A 25 -4.63 5.01 -5.97
C ALA A 25 -3.74 5.90 -6.85
N ASP A 26 -2.44 5.62 -6.83
CA ASP A 26 -1.47 6.21 -7.74
C ASP A 26 -0.26 5.26 -7.88
N PHE A 27 0.66 5.61 -8.76
CA PHE A 27 1.80 4.78 -9.16
C PHE A 27 3.07 5.63 -9.23
N ALA A 28 4.22 5.08 -8.87
CA ALA A 28 5.52 5.73 -8.97
C ALA A 28 6.60 4.76 -9.44
N ASP A 29 7.80 5.28 -9.69
CA ASP A 29 8.99 4.57 -10.16
C ASP A 29 8.85 3.97 -11.57
N TYR A 30 8.29 4.76 -12.48
CA TYR A 30 8.16 4.44 -13.91
C TYR A 30 8.39 5.68 -14.78
N PRO A 31 8.78 5.56 -16.06
CA PRO A 31 8.93 6.71 -16.96
C PRO A 31 7.54 7.33 -17.27
N PRO A 32 7.44 8.61 -17.64
CA PRO A 32 6.19 9.16 -18.15
C PRO A 32 5.86 8.58 -19.54
N ASN A 33 4.64 8.85 -20.04
CA ASN A 33 4.22 8.52 -21.41
C ASN A 33 4.29 7.02 -21.78
N ILE A 34 4.00 6.14 -20.82
CA ILE A 34 4.06 4.67 -20.97
C ILE A 34 3.01 4.05 -21.91
N GLY A 35 2.02 4.82 -22.39
CA GLY A 35 0.85 4.25 -23.07
C GLY A 35 0.20 3.15 -22.21
N THR A 36 -0.02 1.97 -22.79
CA THR A 36 -0.53 0.79 -22.08
C THR A 36 0.56 -0.13 -21.54
N GLY A 37 1.85 0.22 -21.69
CA GLY A 37 2.98 -0.69 -21.47
C GLY A 37 3.08 -1.23 -20.04
N TYR A 38 2.74 -0.43 -19.03
CA TYR A 38 2.75 -0.85 -17.63
C TYR A 38 1.39 -1.37 -17.15
N GLU A 39 0.35 -1.41 -17.99
CA GLU A 39 -0.97 -1.95 -17.63
C GLU A 39 -1.53 -1.42 -16.29
N LEU A 40 -1.27 -0.14 -15.96
CA LEU A 40 -1.64 0.47 -14.69
C LEU A 40 -3.17 0.57 -14.60
N ASP A 41 -3.73 0.03 -13.52
CA ASP A 41 -5.18 0.02 -13.34
C ASP A 41 -5.56 -0.04 -11.86
N ALA A 42 -6.63 0.65 -11.48
CA ALA A 42 -7.03 0.78 -10.09
C ALA A 42 -8.54 0.99 -9.92
N GLY A 43 -9.06 0.66 -8.74
CA GLY A 43 -10.40 1.06 -8.32
C GLY A 43 -11.15 0.00 -7.53
N ILE A 44 -12.37 0.31 -7.11
CA ILE A 44 -13.21 -0.63 -6.35
C ILE A 44 -13.81 -1.67 -7.30
N ARG A 45 -13.48 -2.95 -7.08
CA ARG A 45 -13.90 -4.06 -7.93
C ARG A 45 -14.37 -5.24 -7.11
N PHE A 46 -15.22 -6.08 -7.71
CA PHE A 46 -15.49 -7.39 -7.15
C PHE A 46 -14.20 -8.22 -7.09
N MET A 47 -13.95 -8.81 -5.93
CA MET A 47 -12.88 -9.78 -5.72
C MET A 47 -13.21 -11.10 -6.44
N PRO A 48 -12.21 -11.94 -6.76
CA PRO A 48 -12.45 -13.23 -7.41
C PRO A 48 -13.47 -14.09 -6.65
N ARG A 49 -14.53 -14.54 -7.34
CA ARG A 49 -15.69 -15.23 -6.71
C ARG A 49 -15.32 -16.46 -5.87
N LYS A 50 -14.23 -17.16 -6.20
CA LYS A 50 -13.78 -18.35 -5.46
C LYS A 50 -13.12 -18.01 -4.11
N LEU A 51 -12.79 -16.74 -3.87
CA LEU A 51 -12.07 -16.30 -2.68
C LEU A 51 -12.99 -16.11 -1.47
N THR A 52 -14.24 -15.72 -1.71
CA THR A 52 -15.20 -15.35 -0.65
C THR A 52 -16.52 -16.08 -0.85
N ARG A 53 -17.15 -16.52 0.25
CA ARG A 53 -18.45 -17.23 0.20
C ARG A 53 -19.59 -16.38 -0.39
N MET A 54 -19.49 -15.06 -0.26
CA MET A 54 -20.41 -14.09 -0.85
C MET A 54 -19.61 -13.08 -1.69
N PRO A 55 -20.19 -12.46 -2.74
CA PRO A 55 -19.50 -11.44 -3.52
C PRO A 55 -18.99 -10.31 -2.62
N ARG A 56 -17.66 -10.12 -2.58
CA ARG A 56 -17.02 -8.99 -1.90
C ARG A 56 -16.38 -8.06 -2.92
N ARG A 57 -16.32 -6.77 -2.59
CA ARG A 57 -15.52 -5.76 -3.27
C ARG A 57 -14.23 -5.51 -2.49
N GLY A 58 -13.18 -5.19 -3.21
CA GLY A 58 -11.91 -4.74 -2.68
C GLY A 58 -11.36 -3.58 -3.52
N PHE A 59 -10.34 -2.91 -3.01
CA PHE A 59 -9.57 -1.94 -3.78
C PHE A 59 -8.58 -2.71 -4.66
N TYR A 60 -8.83 -2.70 -5.96
CA TYR A 60 -7.97 -3.33 -6.94
C TYR A 60 -6.80 -2.40 -7.31
N LEU A 61 -5.61 -2.98 -7.39
CA LEU A 61 -4.41 -2.36 -7.94
C LEU A 61 -3.74 -3.35 -8.90
N GLN A 62 -3.34 -2.87 -10.06
CA GLN A 62 -2.58 -3.62 -11.07
C GLN A 62 -1.47 -2.78 -11.66
N GLY A 63 -0.36 -3.46 -11.96
CA GLY A 63 0.73 -2.91 -12.74
C GLY A 63 1.65 -4.01 -13.25
N HIS A 64 2.09 -3.84 -14.49
CA HIS A 64 3.15 -4.61 -15.13
C HIS A 64 4.46 -3.88 -14.93
N ASN A 65 5.25 -4.34 -13.98
CA ASN A 65 6.53 -3.73 -13.68
C ASN A 65 7.52 -3.95 -14.83
N ARG A 66 7.97 -2.86 -15.44
CA ARG A 66 9.03 -2.84 -16.47
C ARG A 66 10.22 -1.96 -16.09
N SER A 67 10.21 -1.40 -14.87
CA SER A 67 11.28 -0.57 -14.31
C SER A 67 12.13 -1.31 -13.28
N ALA A 68 11.78 -2.56 -12.96
CA ALA A 68 12.31 -3.32 -11.82
C ALA A 68 12.09 -2.64 -10.46
N ASP A 69 11.17 -1.67 -10.39
CA ASP A 69 10.99 -0.82 -9.21
C ASP A 69 9.57 -0.22 -9.08
N LEU A 70 8.60 -0.65 -9.91
CA LEU A 70 7.25 -0.06 -9.91
C LEU A 70 6.64 -0.06 -8.50
N PHE A 71 6.27 1.12 -8.03
CA PHE A 71 5.56 1.30 -6.77
C PHE A 71 4.07 1.60 -7.03
N MET A 72 3.21 0.63 -6.70
CA MET A 72 1.75 0.80 -6.76
C MET A 72 1.24 1.12 -5.36
N PHE A 73 0.45 2.18 -5.17
CA PHE A 73 0.08 2.57 -3.82
C PHE A 73 -1.32 3.16 -3.68
N LEU A 74 -1.81 3.08 -2.46
CA LEU A 74 -3.00 3.73 -1.96
C LEU A 74 -2.58 4.80 -0.95
N LYS A 75 -3.22 5.96 -1.03
CA LYS A 75 -3.07 7.04 -0.05
C LYS A 75 -4.41 7.51 0.48
N ARG A 76 -4.43 7.96 1.73
CA ARG A 76 -5.59 8.58 2.35
C ARG A 76 -5.16 9.69 3.30
N ARG A 77 -5.76 10.87 3.16
CA ARG A 77 -5.61 11.98 4.09
C ARG A 77 -6.44 11.72 5.35
N LEU A 78 -5.83 11.95 6.51
CA LEU A 78 -6.49 12.21 7.77
C LEU A 78 -6.30 13.67 8.13
N ALA A 79 -7.29 14.27 8.78
CA ALA A 79 -7.28 15.67 9.18
C ALA A 79 -7.79 15.84 10.62
N VAL A 80 -7.98 17.09 11.05
CA VAL A 80 -8.42 17.43 12.41
C VAL A 80 -9.76 16.80 12.77
N GLU A 81 -10.65 16.63 11.80
CA GLU A 81 -11.94 15.94 11.94
C GLU A 81 -11.80 14.43 12.21
N ASP A 82 -10.67 13.82 11.84
CA ASP A 82 -10.34 12.43 12.18
C ASP A 82 -9.63 12.32 13.54
N GLY A 83 -9.42 13.44 14.24
CA GLY A 83 -8.73 13.51 15.54
C GLY A 83 -7.22 13.77 15.46
N ILE A 84 -6.70 14.13 14.28
CA ILE A 84 -5.28 14.47 14.12
C ILE A 84 -5.00 15.83 14.75
N VAL A 85 -3.95 15.90 15.57
CA VAL A 85 -3.49 17.11 16.24
C VAL A 85 -2.24 17.62 15.53
N ALA A 86 -2.26 18.89 15.11
CA ALA A 86 -1.15 19.53 14.42
C ALA A 86 0.17 19.41 15.20
N GLY A 87 1.26 19.07 14.50
CA GLY A 87 2.60 18.91 15.10
C GLY A 87 2.75 17.71 16.04
N ARG A 88 1.71 16.90 16.26
CA ARG A 88 1.78 15.73 17.14
C ARG A 88 2.45 14.57 16.41
N ASN A 89 3.31 13.85 17.12
CA ASN A 89 3.89 12.60 16.66
C ASN A 89 2.92 11.44 16.92
N TYR A 90 2.85 10.52 15.97
CA TYR A 90 2.06 9.30 16.08
C TYR A 90 2.92 8.09 15.76
N ARG A 91 2.82 7.05 16.59
CA ARG A 91 3.17 5.68 16.21
C ARG A 91 1.99 5.08 15.47
N ILE A 92 2.25 4.40 14.35
CA ILE A 92 1.20 3.91 13.46
C ILE A 92 1.28 2.39 13.34
N GLU A 93 0.15 1.73 13.54
CA GLU A 93 -0.03 0.29 13.39
C GLU A 93 -1.08 0.04 12.30
N TYR A 94 -0.84 -0.99 11.51
CA TYR A 94 -1.66 -1.42 10.39
C TYR A 94 -2.04 -2.89 10.53
N VAL A 95 -3.26 -3.22 10.15
CA VAL A 95 -3.61 -4.58 9.72
C VAL A 95 -4.16 -4.51 8.30
N ILE A 96 -3.44 -5.12 7.36
CA ILE A 96 -3.73 -5.08 5.94
C ILE A 96 -4.17 -6.46 5.51
N THR A 97 -5.42 -6.57 5.04
CA THR A 97 -5.96 -7.80 4.48
C THR A 97 -6.09 -7.62 2.97
N LEU A 98 -5.37 -8.42 2.19
CA LEU A 98 -5.36 -8.34 0.74
C LEU A 98 -5.39 -9.73 0.09
N ALA A 99 -5.86 -9.79 -1.15
CA ALA A 99 -5.79 -10.98 -1.98
C ALA A 99 -4.63 -10.88 -2.96
N SER A 100 -3.84 -11.96 -3.05
CA SER A 100 -2.74 -12.10 -3.99
C SER A 100 -2.79 -13.47 -4.66
N ASN A 101 -2.49 -13.51 -5.96
CA ASN A 101 -2.29 -14.75 -6.70
C ASN A 101 -0.81 -15.15 -6.83
N ALA A 102 0.09 -14.41 -6.20
CA ALA A 102 1.50 -14.74 -6.18
C ALA A 102 1.76 -15.89 -5.21
N ALA A 103 2.01 -17.08 -5.75
CA ALA A 103 2.37 -18.26 -4.99
C ALA A 103 3.78 -18.13 -4.40
N SER A 104 4.00 -18.81 -3.27
CA SER A 104 5.27 -18.78 -2.55
C SER A 104 6.35 -19.62 -3.24
N GLY A 105 7.58 -19.11 -3.22
CA GLY A 105 8.75 -19.80 -3.77
C GLY A 105 8.76 -19.90 -5.30
N CYS A 106 7.96 -19.10 -6.00
CA CYS A 106 8.01 -19.05 -7.46
C CYS A 106 9.24 -18.31 -7.97
N VAL A 107 9.80 -18.80 -9.08
CA VAL A 107 10.81 -18.09 -9.86
C VAL A 107 10.12 -17.08 -10.77
N GLY A 108 10.59 -15.84 -10.78
CA GLY A 108 10.13 -14.79 -11.68
C GLY A 108 11.29 -14.11 -12.41
N ILE A 109 10.96 -13.10 -13.22
CA ILE A 109 11.94 -12.26 -13.92
C ILE A 109 12.29 -11.08 -13.01
N GLY A 110 13.58 -10.79 -12.86
CA GLY A 110 14.09 -9.80 -11.89
C GLY A 110 14.02 -10.29 -10.43
N GLY A 111 12.84 -10.73 -9.99
CA GLY A 111 12.57 -11.25 -8.66
C GLY A 111 11.39 -12.21 -8.62
N ALA A 112 11.15 -12.81 -7.46
CA ALA A 112 10.01 -13.72 -7.24
C ALA A 112 8.69 -12.92 -7.24
N PRO A 113 7.61 -13.41 -7.90
CA PRO A 113 6.35 -12.69 -8.00
C PRO A 113 5.66 -12.44 -6.65
N GLY A 114 5.97 -13.24 -5.63
CA GLY A 114 5.46 -13.07 -4.27
C GLY A 114 6.45 -12.32 -3.39
N GLU A 115 7.66 -12.86 -3.25
CA GLU A 115 8.64 -12.44 -2.25
C GLU A 115 9.43 -11.19 -2.63
N SER A 116 9.56 -10.88 -3.92
CA SER A 116 10.21 -9.65 -4.41
C SER A 116 9.22 -8.53 -4.70
N VAL A 117 7.95 -8.69 -4.29
CA VAL A 117 6.97 -7.61 -4.28
C VAL A 117 6.68 -7.24 -2.84
N TYR A 118 7.36 -6.21 -2.36
CA TYR A 118 7.42 -5.83 -0.96
C TYR A 118 6.22 -4.98 -0.60
N LEU A 119 5.37 -5.47 0.30
CA LEU A 119 4.29 -4.67 0.89
C LEU A 119 4.92 -3.64 1.81
N LYS A 120 4.52 -2.38 1.67
CA LYS A 120 4.98 -1.26 2.49
C LYS A 120 3.78 -0.50 3.06
N ALA A 121 3.93 -0.02 4.28
CA ALA A 121 2.94 0.82 4.93
C ALA A 121 3.60 1.84 5.85
N GLY A 122 2.94 2.98 6.03
CA GLY A 122 3.43 4.06 6.88
C GLY A 122 2.59 5.30 6.71
N ALA A 123 3.13 6.48 7.02
CA ALA A 123 2.46 7.74 6.76
C ALA A 123 3.46 8.87 6.52
N SER A 124 2.95 10.00 6.05
CA SER A 124 3.74 11.22 5.82
C SER A 124 2.97 12.46 6.26
N SER A 125 3.70 13.53 6.57
CA SER A 125 3.14 14.87 6.83
C SER A 125 2.72 15.61 5.56
N ILE A 126 3.17 15.13 4.39
CA ILE A 126 2.82 15.64 3.06
C ILE A 126 2.15 14.54 2.24
N GLU A 127 1.39 14.95 1.23
CA GLU A 127 0.71 14.02 0.33
C GLU A 127 1.73 13.18 -0.47
N PRO A 128 1.63 11.83 -0.45
CA PRO A 128 2.39 10.96 -1.34
C PRO A 128 1.97 11.17 -2.80
N LEU A 129 2.93 11.49 -3.65
CA LEU A 129 2.74 11.83 -5.06
C LEU A 129 3.89 11.26 -5.89
N ALA A 130 3.55 10.88 -7.12
CA ALA A 130 4.52 10.63 -8.16
C ALA A 130 4.92 11.95 -8.81
N VAL A 131 6.20 12.29 -8.71
CA VAL A 131 6.76 13.56 -9.20
C VAL A 131 7.82 13.27 -10.24
N LEU A 132 7.73 13.93 -11.41
CA LEU A 132 8.72 13.79 -12.47
C LEU A 132 10.06 14.35 -12.01
N GLN A 133 11.09 13.50 -12.02
CA GLN A 133 12.45 13.86 -11.66
C GLN A 133 13.29 14.15 -12.91
N SER A 134 14.45 14.78 -12.71
CA SER A 134 15.40 15.12 -13.78
C SER A 134 15.94 13.91 -14.54
N ASN A 135 15.91 12.71 -13.95
CA ASN A 135 16.25 11.45 -14.61
C ASN A 135 15.17 10.93 -15.57
N GLY A 136 14.06 11.66 -15.72
CA GLY A 136 12.96 11.30 -16.61
C GLY A 136 12.02 10.23 -16.06
N TYR A 137 12.06 9.93 -14.74
CA TYR A 137 11.11 9.01 -14.10
C TYR A 137 10.16 9.77 -13.19
N LEU A 138 8.90 9.33 -13.12
CA LEU A 138 7.99 9.66 -12.04
C LEU A 138 8.45 8.91 -10.79
N ARG A 139 8.94 9.62 -9.77
CA ARG A 139 9.44 9.05 -8.52
C ARG A 139 8.56 9.48 -7.35
N MET A 140 8.50 8.65 -6.32
CA MET A 140 7.78 8.99 -5.10
C MET A 140 8.42 10.21 -4.41
N ASN A 141 7.61 11.18 -3.99
CA ASN A 141 8.08 12.40 -3.29
C ASN A 141 8.33 12.20 -1.78
N VAL A 142 7.89 11.09 -1.22
CA VAL A 142 8.13 10.69 0.18
C VAL A 142 9.03 9.46 0.24
N ASP A 143 9.87 9.37 1.28
CA ASP A 143 10.81 8.28 1.42
C ASP A 143 10.13 6.95 1.81
N LYS A 144 9.88 6.11 0.80
CA LYS A 144 9.40 4.73 0.97
C LYS A 144 10.53 3.70 1.06
N GLY A 145 11.80 4.13 1.05
CA GLY A 145 12.94 3.26 0.80
C GLY A 145 12.90 2.64 -0.60
N ASN A 146 13.65 1.55 -0.78
CA ASN A 146 13.75 0.86 -2.07
C ASN A 146 13.59 -0.65 -1.86
N GLN A 147 12.56 -1.24 -2.47
CA GLN A 147 12.30 -2.68 -2.40
C GLN A 147 12.29 -3.19 -0.94
N SER A 148 13.26 -4.04 -0.57
CA SER A 148 13.39 -4.61 0.78
C SER A 148 13.83 -3.60 1.86
N GLN A 149 14.24 -2.39 1.48
CA GLN A 149 14.70 -1.36 2.41
C GLN A 149 13.53 -0.49 2.87
N SER A 150 13.43 -0.25 4.17
CA SER A 150 12.40 0.62 4.74
C SER A 150 12.76 2.09 4.59
N GLY A 151 11.75 2.95 4.37
CA GLY A 151 11.89 4.40 4.41
C GLY A 151 11.15 5.03 5.58
N THR A 152 11.40 6.31 5.81
CA THR A 152 10.79 7.09 6.90
C THR A 152 9.29 7.31 6.72
N ALA A 153 8.78 7.35 5.49
CA ALA A 153 7.35 7.49 5.18
C ALA A 153 6.62 6.15 5.00
N ALA A 154 7.33 5.09 4.62
CA ALA A 154 6.79 3.74 4.58
C ALA A 154 7.87 2.69 4.78
N SER A 155 7.64 1.78 5.72
CA SER A 155 8.54 0.66 6.00
C SER A 155 7.96 -0.67 5.53
N VAL A 156 8.80 -1.69 5.48
CA VAL A 156 8.42 -2.99 4.93
C VAL A 156 7.45 -3.70 5.88
N ALA A 157 6.25 -4.00 5.37
CA ALA A 157 5.17 -4.72 6.03
C ALA A 157 5.11 -6.20 5.58
N GLY A 158 6.18 -6.71 4.97
CA GLY A 158 6.31 -8.06 4.42
C GLY A 158 6.26 -8.07 2.89
N ASN A 159 5.70 -9.14 2.33
CA ASN A 159 5.53 -9.33 0.89
C ASN A 159 4.15 -9.92 0.57
N ILE A 160 3.83 -10.03 -0.72
CA ILE A 160 2.52 -10.49 -1.21
C ILE A 160 2.45 -12.00 -1.49
N ALA A 161 3.47 -12.78 -1.12
CA ALA A 161 3.43 -14.21 -1.28
C ALA A 161 2.25 -14.79 -0.48
N ASN A 162 1.43 -15.61 -1.14
CA ASN A 162 0.12 -15.99 -0.64
C ASN A 162 0.13 -17.27 0.23
N GLY A 163 1.29 -17.92 0.38
CA GLY A 163 1.50 -19.11 1.19
C GLY A 163 1.19 -20.44 0.47
N ILE A 164 0.62 -20.41 -0.73
CA ILE A 164 0.45 -21.61 -1.56
C ILE A 164 1.79 -21.88 -2.26
N PRO A 165 2.41 -23.07 -2.12
CA PRO A 165 3.64 -23.39 -2.82
C PRO A 165 3.49 -23.32 -4.34
N CYS A 166 4.53 -22.83 -5.04
CA CYS A 166 4.49 -22.58 -6.47
C CYS A 166 4.05 -23.81 -7.30
N GLU A 167 4.57 -24.98 -6.94
CA GLU A 167 4.28 -26.25 -7.58
C GLU A 167 2.83 -26.71 -7.41
N GLN A 168 2.15 -26.27 -6.34
CA GLN A 168 0.74 -26.56 -6.09
C GLN A 168 -0.19 -25.54 -6.74
N ALA A 169 0.30 -24.31 -6.94
CA ALA A 169 -0.45 -23.25 -7.58
C ALA A 169 -0.47 -23.39 -9.11
N SER A 170 0.58 -23.95 -9.71
CA SER A 170 0.71 -24.10 -11.16
C SER A 170 -0.32 -25.08 -11.75
N PRO A 171 -0.90 -24.80 -12.93
CA PRO A 171 -0.71 -23.61 -13.78
C PRO A 171 -1.71 -22.47 -13.49
N TYR A 172 -2.55 -22.59 -12.46
CA TYR A 172 -3.73 -21.73 -12.29
C TYR A 172 -3.51 -20.49 -11.43
N TYR A 173 -2.54 -20.53 -10.50
CA TYR A 173 -2.19 -19.44 -9.58
C TYR A 173 -3.42 -18.80 -8.92
N PRO A 174 -4.13 -19.52 -8.04
CA PRO A 174 -5.33 -19.00 -7.42
C PRO A 174 -5.01 -17.82 -6.50
N PHE A 175 -5.93 -16.84 -6.44
CA PHE A 175 -5.89 -15.84 -5.39
C PHE A 175 -6.13 -16.47 -4.02
N ALA A 176 -5.37 -16.04 -3.02
CA ALA A 176 -5.63 -16.32 -1.61
C ALA A 176 -5.56 -15.02 -0.80
N LEU A 177 -6.30 -14.98 0.32
CA LEU A 177 -6.26 -13.86 1.26
C LEU A 177 -5.05 -14.01 2.17
N ILE A 178 -4.30 -12.93 2.29
CA ILE A 178 -3.24 -12.77 3.28
C ILE A 178 -3.57 -11.59 4.19
N GLU A 179 -3.21 -11.73 5.45
CA GLU A 179 -3.24 -10.64 6.43
C GLU A 179 -1.81 -10.34 6.90
N ARG A 180 -1.52 -9.05 7.06
CA ARG A 180 -0.25 -8.56 7.58
C ARG A 180 -0.54 -7.56 8.70
N PHE A 181 -0.08 -7.87 9.89
CA PHE A 181 0.09 -6.87 10.95
C PHE A 181 1.42 -6.16 10.73
N HIS A 182 1.44 -4.84 10.91
CA HIS A 182 2.64 -4.04 10.73
C HIS A 182 2.62 -2.83 11.65
N GLN A 183 3.69 -2.62 12.41
CA GLN A 183 3.95 -1.35 13.09
C GLN A 183 4.99 -0.59 12.27
N HIS A 184 4.65 0.62 11.82
CA HIS A 184 5.59 1.48 11.09
C HIS A 184 6.83 1.74 11.96
N THR A 185 8.01 1.76 11.36
CA THR A 185 9.29 1.74 12.09
C THR A 185 9.67 3.11 12.65
N THR A 186 9.03 4.17 12.15
CA THR A 186 9.31 5.56 12.51
C THR A 186 8.03 6.23 12.97
N ASN A 187 8.12 7.12 13.96
CA ASN A 187 6.98 7.96 14.33
C ASN A 187 6.78 9.03 13.25
N VAL A 188 5.53 9.39 12.96
CA VAL A 188 5.21 10.39 11.94
C VAL A 188 4.59 11.61 12.60
N THR A 189 5.11 12.79 12.27
CA THR A 189 4.58 14.07 12.75
C THR A 189 3.46 14.54 11.83
N ALA A 190 2.28 14.84 12.38
CA ALA A 190 1.25 15.55 11.64
C ALA A 190 1.72 16.97 11.29
N ASN A 191 1.32 17.49 10.14
CA ASN A 191 1.76 18.81 9.71
C ASN A 191 1.09 19.95 10.52
N ALA A 192 1.44 21.20 10.21
CA ALA A 192 0.95 22.39 10.90
C ALA A 192 -0.57 22.59 10.77
N ASN A 193 -1.21 21.99 9.77
CA ASN A 193 -2.66 22.04 9.56
C ASN A 193 -3.41 20.89 10.27
N GLY A 194 -2.68 20.01 10.97
CA GLY A 194 -3.29 18.82 11.56
C GLY A 194 -3.62 17.75 10.52
N GLU A 195 -2.80 17.61 9.49
CA GLU A 195 -2.98 16.59 8.46
C GLU A 195 -1.90 15.51 8.56
N LEU A 196 -2.30 14.30 8.20
CA LEU A 196 -1.43 13.14 8.08
C LEU A 196 -1.90 12.27 6.92
N TRP A 197 -0.99 11.85 6.05
CA TRP A 197 -1.30 11.01 4.92
C TRP A 197 -0.88 9.57 5.16
N LEU A 198 -1.85 8.66 5.24
CA LEU A 198 -1.62 7.23 5.27
C LEU A 198 -1.14 6.75 3.90
N LEU A 199 -0.21 5.81 3.89
CA LEU A 199 0.37 5.22 2.69
C LEU A 199 0.44 3.70 2.85
N VAL A 200 -0.13 2.96 1.90
CA VAL A 200 0.01 1.50 1.79
C VAL A 200 0.24 1.17 0.33
N GLY A 201 1.28 0.41 0.01
CA GLY A 201 1.60 0.10 -1.38
C GLY A 201 2.54 -1.09 -1.51
N THR A 202 2.91 -1.42 -2.74
CA THR A 202 3.87 -2.47 -3.04
C THR A 202 4.99 -1.95 -3.92
N ASP A 203 6.22 -2.22 -3.51
CA ASP A 203 7.45 -1.92 -4.23
C ASP A 203 7.97 -3.20 -4.88
N SER A 204 7.98 -3.24 -6.21
CA SER A 204 8.18 -4.48 -6.97
C SER A 204 9.57 -4.57 -7.58
N GLY A 205 10.35 -5.57 -7.17
CA GLY A 205 11.50 -6.07 -7.90
C GLY A 205 11.16 -7.18 -8.91
N PHE A 206 9.91 -7.66 -8.93
CA PHE A 206 9.42 -8.62 -9.93
C PHE A 206 9.04 -7.89 -11.22
N GLU A 207 9.70 -8.22 -12.32
CA GLU A 207 9.45 -7.66 -13.65
C GLU A 207 8.30 -8.40 -14.35
N GLY A 208 7.09 -8.19 -13.84
CA GLY A 208 5.90 -8.80 -14.38
C GLY A 208 4.61 -8.15 -13.88
N LEU A 209 3.50 -8.77 -14.24
CA LEU A 209 2.17 -8.29 -13.91
C LEU A 209 1.77 -8.69 -12.49
N THR A 210 1.54 -7.70 -11.64
CA THR A 210 1.03 -7.88 -10.29
C THR A 210 -0.42 -7.39 -10.22
N ARG A 211 -1.28 -8.14 -9.54
CA ARG A 211 -2.69 -7.79 -9.30
C ARG A 211 -3.03 -8.06 -7.85
N LEU A 212 -3.53 -7.04 -7.17
CA LEU A 212 -3.89 -7.13 -5.75
C LEU A 212 -5.31 -6.64 -5.55
N TYR A 213 -6.01 -7.24 -4.59
CA TYR A 213 -7.26 -6.72 -4.07
C TYR A 213 -7.11 -6.47 -2.58
N TYR A 214 -7.01 -5.21 -2.16
CA TYR A 214 -7.09 -4.86 -0.75
C TYR A 214 -8.53 -5.05 -0.29
N GLN A 215 -8.76 -6.00 0.60
CA GLN A 215 -10.08 -6.23 1.19
C GLN A 215 -10.35 -5.19 2.28
N SER A 216 -9.37 -4.98 3.15
CA SER A 216 -9.46 -3.99 4.21
C SER A 216 -8.10 -3.49 4.67
N ILE A 217 -8.09 -2.24 5.14
CA ILE A 217 -6.96 -1.63 5.85
C ILE A 217 -7.48 -1.14 7.19
N ARG A 218 -6.95 -1.67 8.30
CA ARG A 218 -7.18 -1.17 9.64
C ARG A 218 -5.96 -0.38 10.08
N VAL A 219 -6.18 0.78 10.68
CA VAL A 219 -5.10 1.69 11.11
C VAL A 219 -5.35 2.13 12.53
N LYS A 220 -4.29 2.09 13.34
CA LYS A 220 -4.26 2.61 14.70
C LYS A 220 -3.14 3.64 14.82
N LEU A 221 -3.49 4.85 15.24
CA LEU A 221 -2.54 5.94 15.50
C LEU A 221 -2.48 6.19 17.00
N ILE A 222 -1.28 6.10 17.55
CA ILE A 222 -1.02 6.25 18.98
C ILE A 222 -0.18 7.52 19.15
N PRO A 223 -0.72 8.58 19.74
CA PRO A 223 0.05 9.80 20.00
C PRO A 223 1.24 9.49 20.93
N VAL A 224 2.43 9.98 20.60
CA VAL A 224 3.67 9.84 21.40
C VAL A 224 4.18 11.19 21.86
#